data_AF-A0A2W6E5R7-F1
#
_entry.id   AF-A0A2W6E5R7-F1
#
_cell.length_a   1.000
_cell.length_b   1.000
_cell.length_c   1.000
_cell.angle_alpha   90.00
_cell.angle_beta   90.00
_cell.angle_gamma   90.00
#
_symmetry.space_group_name_H-M   'P 1'
#
loop_
_entity.id
_entity.type
_entity.pdbx_description
1 polymer ?
#
loop_
_entity_poly.entity_id
_entity_poly.type
_entity_poly.pdbx_seq_one_letter_code
_entity_poly.pdbx_strand_id
1 'polypeptide(L)' 'MTRWLVTGSAGLLGRDLMDTLHGEQVTGLTRADLDITDDAACQAAVTATVGAGDVVV' A
#
# COMPACT_ATOMS: atom_id res chain seq x y z
N MET A 1 -1.70 -12.32 -10.95
CA MET A 1 -0.58 -11.64 -10.24
C MET A 1 -1.20 -10.87 -9.09
N THR A 2 -0.59 -10.97 -7.91
CA THR A 2 -1.10 -10.37 -6.67
C THR A 2 -0.73 -8.88 -6.64
N ARG A 3 -1.70 -8.02 -6.33
CA ARG A 3 -1.45 -6.59 -6.12
C ARG A 3 -1.09 -6.34 -4.66
N TRP A 4 -0.21 -5.38 -4.43
CA TRP A 4 0.29 -5.02 -3.12
C TRP A 4 0.02 -3.54 -2.85
N LEU A 5 -0.59 -3.24 -1.70
CA LEU A 5 -0.66 -1.90 -1.15
C LEU A 5 0.26 -1.83 0.07
N VAL A 6 1.28 -0.98 0.04
CA VAL A 6 2.18 -0.75 1.17
C VAL A 6 1.89 0.63 1.76
N THR A 7 1.37 0.66 2.97
CA THR A 7 1.16 1.90 3.73
C THR A 7 2.44 2.31 4.46
N GLY A 8 2.64 3.61 4.67
CA GLY A 8 3.87 4.12 5.26
C GLY A 8 5.13 3.80 4.43
N SER A 9 5.02 3.79 3.10
CA SER A 9 6.09 3.37 2.17
C SER A 9 7.40 4.17 2.30
N ALA A 10 7.35 5.36 2.89
CA ALA A 10 8.54 6.17 3.18
C ALA A 10 9.28 5.79 4.48
N GLY A 11 8.77 4.84 5.28
CA GLY A 11 9.44 4.31 6.46
C GLY A 11 10.58 3.35 6.10
N LEU A 12 11.37 2.94 7.11
CA LEU A 12 12.51 2.04 6.90
C LEU A 12 12.06 0.71 6.27
N LEU A 13 11.08 0.05 6.89
CA LEU A 13 10.51 -1.20 6.36
C LEU A 13 9.76 -0.99 5.04
N GLY A 14 9.03 0.13 4.90
CA GLY A 14 8.26 0.43 3.69
C GLY A 14 9.16 0.51 2.46
N ARG A 15 10.32 1.16 2.58
CA ARG A 15 11.31 1.25 1.50
C ARG A 15 11.88 -0.12 1.14
N ASP A 16 12.27 -0.91 2.13
CA ASP A 16 12.80 -2.25 1.91
C ASP A 16 11.77 -3.17 1.21
N LEU A 17 10.48 -3.03 1.56
CA LEU A 17 9.39 -3.74 0.90
C LEU A 17 9.20 -3.30 -0.54
N MET A 18 9.23 -2.00 -0.83
CA MET A 18 9.13 -1.47 -2.19
C MET A 18 10.26 -1.99 -3.08
N ASP A 19 11.49 -2.06 -2.55
CA ASP A 19 12.65 -2.60 -3.27
C ASP A 19 12.52 -4.12 -3.48
N THR A 20 12.05 -4.86 -2.48
CA THR A 20 11.88 -6.32 -2.56
C THR A 20 10.76 -6.72 -3.54
N LEU A 21 9.67 -5.94 -3.58
CA LEU A 21 8.53 -6.15 -4.47
C LEU A 21 8.73 -5.53 -5.86
N HIS A 22 9.94 -5.08 -6.18
CA HIS A 22 10.24 -4.50 -7.48
C HIS A 22 9.95 -5.50 -8.62
N GLY A 23 9.02 -5.15 -9.50
CA GLY A 23 8.55 -6.00 -10.60
C GLY A 23 7.18 -6.64 -10.37
N GLU A 24 6.66 -6.59 -9.14
CA GLU A 24 5.26 -6.89 -8.83
C GLU A 24 4.37 -5.66 -8.99
N GLN A 25 3.04 -5.86 -8.93
CA GLN A 25 2.07 -4.76 -8.94
C GLN A 25 1.96 -4.13 -7.55
N VAL A 26 2.94 -3.31 -7.17
CA VAL A 26 3.01 -2.65 -5.86
C VAL A 26 2.63 -1.17 -5.96
N THR A 27 1.80 -0.71 -5.02
CA THR A 27 1.48 0.70 -4.79
C THR A 27 1.92 1.08 -3.38
N GLY A 28 2.82 2.06 -3.26
CA GLY A 28 3.26 2.58 -1.97
C GLY A 28 2.57 3.90 -1.64
N LEU A 29 1.95 4.01 -0.46
CA LEU A 29 1.38 5.24 0.07
C LEU A 29 2.16 5.69 1.30
N THR A 30 2.55 6.96 1.35
CA THR A 30 3.16 7.57 2.52
C THR A 30 2.08 8.14 3.46
N ARG A 31 2.49 8.64 4.63
CA ARG A 31 1.57 9.30 5.58
C ARG A 31 0.91 10.56 4.99
N ALA A 32 1.57 11.21 4.04
CA ALA A 32 1.03 12.37 3.34
C ALA A 32 -0.04 11.98 2.31
N ASP A 33 0.03 10.75 1.79
CA ASP A 33 -0.90 10.23 0.79
C ASP A 33 -2.12 9.55 1.43
N LEU A 34 -1.92 8.89 2.58
CA LEU A 34 -2.97 8.21 3.32
C LEU A 34 -2.82 8.39 4.84
N ASP A 35 -3.90 8.87 5.46
CA ASP A 35 -4.09 8.79 6.91
C ASP A 35 -4.80 7.48 7.26
N ILE A 36 -4.07 6.53 7.85
CA ILE A 36 -4.64 5.24 8.23
C ILE A 36 -5.67 5.33 9.38
N THR A 37 -5.75 6.48 10.06
CA THR A 37 -6.74 6.71 11.13
C THR A 37 -8.09 7.21 10.61
N ASP A 38 -8.16 7.59 9.34
CA ASP A 38 -9.39 7.95 8.65
C ASP A 38 -9.95 6.73 7.92
N ASP A 39 -11.06 6.20 8.42
CA ASP A 39 -11.73 5.01 7.89
C ASP A 39 -12.17 5.19 6.43
N ALA A 40 -12.69 6.36 6.07
CA ALA A 40 -13.15 6.63 4.71
C ALA A 40 -11.97 6.70 3.73
N ALA A 41 -10.86 7.30 4.15
CA ALA A 41 -9.63 7.35 3.37
C ALA A 41 -9.05 5.94 3.15
N CYS A 42 -9.03 5.10 4.20
CA CYS A 42 -8.61 3.70 4.11
C CYS A 42 -9.44 2.91 3.12
N GLN A 43 -10.77 3.03 3.19
CA GLN A 43 -11.66 2.29 2.31
C GLN A 43 -11.53 2.73 0.85
N ALA A 44 -11.35 4.03 0.61
CA ALA A 44 -11.08 4.56 -0.72
C ALA A 44 -9.75 4.04 -1.29
N ALA A 45 -8.68 4.03 -0.48
CA ALA A 45 -7.38 3.52 -0.88
C ALA A 45 -7.45 2.03 -1.26
N VAL A 46 -8.00 1.19 -0.37
CA VAL A 46 -8.15 -0.26 -0.60
C VAL A 46 -8.93 -0.53 -1.89
N THR A 47 -10.08 0.13 -2.07
CA THR A 47 -10.93 -0.07 -3.24
C THR A 47 -10.24 0.36 -4.55
N ALA A 48 -9.39 1.38 -4.52
CA ALA A 48 -8.66 1.86 -5.69
C ALA A 48 -7.46 0.95 -6.06
N THR A 49 -6.79 0.36 -5.06
CA THR A 49 -5.46 -0.25 -5.27
C THR A 49 -5.41 -1.76 -5.15
N VAL A 50 -6.38 -2.42 -4.50
CA VAL A 50 -6.36 -3.87 -4.28
C VAL A 50 -7.75 -4.48 -4.42
N GLY A 51 -7.83 -5.76 -4.76
CA GLY A 51 -9.06 -6.55 -4.88
C GLY A 51 -9.06 -7.77 -3.97
N ALA A 52 -10.05 -8.66 -4.16
CA ALA A 52 -10.12 -9.90 -3.40
C ALA A 52 -8.92 -10.81 -3.70
N GLY A 53 -8.19 -11.20 -2.66
CA GLY A 53 -6.98 -12.04 -2.77
C GLY A 53 -5.66 -11.26 -2.91
N ASP A 54 -5.72 -9.92 -2.89
CA ASP A 54 -4.55 -9.03 -2.86
C ASP A 54 -4.12 -8.70 -1.41
N VAL A 55 -2.97 -8.04 -1.26
CA VAL A 55 -2.33 -7.84 0.05
C VAL A 55 -2.20 -6.35 0.40
N VAL A 56 -2.46 -6.03 1.66
CA VAL A 56 -2.18 -4.73 2.28
C VAL A 56 -1.14 -4.92 3.39
N VAL A 57 -0.10 -4.09 3.38
CA VAL A 57 1.00 -4.08 4.36
C VAL A 57 1.07 -2.74 5.08
#